data_AF-A0A8S0SX12-F1
#
_entry.id   AF-A0A8S0SX12-F1
#
_cell.length_a   1.000
_cell.length_b   1.000
_cell.length_c   1.000
_cell.angle_alpha   90.00
_cell.angle_beta   90.00
_cell.angle_gamma   90.00
#
_symmetry.space_group_name_H-M   'P 1'
#
loop_
_entity.id
_entity.type
_entity.pdbx_description
1 polymer ?
#
loop_
_entity_poly.entity_id
_entity_poly.type
_entity_poly.pdbx_seq_one_letter_code
_entity_poly.pdbx_strand_id
1 'polypeptide(L)'
;MNGLLRRAGISNGDLLIMSDTDEIPSPHTVKLLQWCDEVPPVLHLELRHYMYSFEFPVDYSSWRATIHIYSPWTQYRHSRQTDVILSDAGWHCSFCFRGDDLFDMLPEEYTFKELFKKMGSITPSASAVHLPAYLIENAEKFKFLLPGGCLRSTG
;
A
#
# COMPACT_ATOMS: atom_id res chain seq x y z
N MET A 1 13.47 -7.82 -13.75
CA MET A 1 12.37 -6.88 -13.46
C MET A 1 11.89 -6.09 -14.68
N ASN A 2 12.73 -5.26 -15.33
CA ASN A 2 12.29 -4.32 -16.37
C ASN A 2 11.55 -4.92 -17.57
N GLY A 3 11.83 -6.18 -17.94
CA GLY A 3 11.10 -6.86 -19.02
C GLY A 3 9.62 -7.16 -18.70
N LEU A 4 9.29 -7.42 -17.43
CA LEU A 4 7.91 -7.69 -16.99
C LEU A 4 7.09 -6.41 -16.96
N LEU A 5 7.68 -5.33 -16.41
CA LEU A 5 7.03 -4.02 -16.34
C LEU A 5 6.69 -3.48 -17.74
N ARG A 6 7.63 -3.61 -18.70
CA ARG A 6 7.38 -3.22 -20.10
C ARG A 6 6.25 -4.03 -20.76
N ARG A 7 6.15 -5.34 -20.48
CA ARG A 7 5.04 -6.17 -20.99
C ARG A 7 3.69 -5.79 -20.38
N ALA A 8 3.69 -5.29 -19.15
CA ALA A 8 2.51 -4.76 -18.49
C ALA A 8 2.08 -3.38 -19.02
N GLY A 9 2.83 -2.79 -19.97
CA GLY A 9 2.49 -1.50 -20.59
C GLY A 9 2.90 -0.28 -19.78
N ILE A 10 3.86 -0.41 -18.85
CA ILE A 10 4.32 0.73 -18.06
C ILE A 10 4.99 1.80 -18.93
N SER A 11 4.68 3.06 -18.66
CA SER A 11 5.23 4.26 -19.31
C SER A 11 6.04 5.10 -18.32
N ASN A 12 6.98 5.89 -18.84
CA ASN A 12 7.78 6.81 -18.02
C ASN A 12 6.85 7.82 -17.32
N GLY A 13 6.99 7.99 -16.01
CA GLY A 13 6.10 8.81 -15.19
C GLY A 13 4.94 8.05 -14.54
N ASP A 14 4.69 6.79 -14.90
CA ASP A 14 3.69 5.97 -14.22
C ASP A 14 4.06 5.70 -12.76
N LEU A 15 3.06 5.48 -11.92
CA LEU A 15 3.29 5.06 -10.54
C LEU A 15 3.50 3.55 -10.48
N LEU A 16 4.67 3.14 -10.00
CA LEU A 16 5.06 1.76 -9.80
C LEU A 16 4.99 1.42 -8.31
N ILE A 17 4.13 0.46 -7.95
CA ILE A 17 4.08 -0.11 -6.61
C ILE A 17 5.14 -1.21 -6.51
N MET A 18 6.02 -1.10 -5.53
CA MET A 18 7.00 -2.12 -5.17
C MET A 18 6.70 -2.60 -3.75
N SER A 19 6.17 -3.81 -3.65
CA SER A 19 5.83 -4.43 -2.38
C SER A 19 5.97 -5.94 -2.51
N ASP A 20 6.13 -6.61 -1.37
CA ASP A 20 6.03 -8.06 -1.31
C ASP A 20 4.56 -8.50 -1.43
N THR A 21 4.33 -9.79 -1.67
CA THR A 21 2.96 -10.31 -1.97
C THR A 21 2.02 -10.16 -0.77
N ASP A 22 2.59 -10.15 0.42
CA ASP A 22 1.94 -9.99 1.72
C ASP A 22 1.84 -8.53 2.18
N GLU A 23 2.36 -7.58 1.41
CA GLU A 23 2.27 -6.15 1.61
C GLU A 23 1.28 -5.52 0.62
N ILE A 24 0.05 -5.30 1.08
CA ILE A 24 -1.09 -4.95 0.23
C ILE A 24 -1.52 -3.51 0.52
N PRO A 25 -1.32 -2.58 -0.43
CA PRO A 25 -1.87 -1.23 -0.33
C PRO A 25 -3.40 -1.24 -0.26
N SER A 26 -3.95 -0.32 0.51
CA SER A 26 -5.40 -0.20 0.65
C SER A 26 -6.06 0.37 -0.62
N PRO A 27 -7.36 0.07 -0.85
CA PRO A 27 -8.09 0.68 -1.95
C PRO A 27 -8.13 2.22 -1.87
N HIS A 28 -8.19 2.80 -0.67
CA HIS A 28 -8.19 4.26 -0.51
C HIS A 28 -6.83 4.86 -0.85
N THR A 29 -5.73 4.20 -0.51
CA THR A 29 -4.37 4.61 -0.90
C THR A 29 -4.20 4.58 -2.41
N VAL A 30 -4.65 3.52 -3.08
CA VAL A 30 -4.56 3.45 -4.55
C VAL A 30 -5.38 4.56 -5.21
N LYS A 31 -6.61 4.80 -4.74
CA LYS A 31 -7.45 5.91 -5.26
C LYS A 31 -6.81 7.28 -5.03
N LEU A 32 -6.26 7.51 -3.84
CA LEU A 32 -5.56 8.76 -3.52
C LEU A 32 -4.40 9.00 -4.49
N LEU A 33 -3.58 7.99 -4.77
CA LEU A 33 -2.46 8.07 -5.70
C LEU A 33 -2.87 8.24 -7.16
N GLN A 34 -4.09 7.80 -7.53
CA GLN A 34 -4.64 8.03 -8.86
C GLN A 34 -5.08 9.48 -9.09
N TRP A 35 -5.57 10.16 -8.05
CA TRP A 35 -5.98 11.57 -8.11
C TRP A 35 -4.80 12.54 -7.86
N CYS A 36 -3.79 12.02 -7.17
CA CYS A 36 -2.42 12.45 -6.93
C CYS A 36 -1.56 13.03 -8.09
N ASP A 37 -1.24 14.33 -8.20
CA ASP A 37 -0.15 14.78 -9.12
C ASP A 37 1.19 14.98 -8.37
N GLU A 38 1.18 15.57 -7.17
CA GLU A 38 2.39 15.87 -6.39
C GLU A 38 2.86 14.70 -5.52
N VAL A 39 2.90 13.49 -6.08
CA VAL A 39 3.47 12.32 -5.40
C VAL A 39 5.00 12.45 -5.39
N PRO A 40 5.68 12.29 -4.24
CA PRO A 40 7.14 12.34 -4.23
C PRO A 40 7.75 11.22 -5.07
N PRO A 41 8.98 11.38 -5.62
CA PRO A 41 9.58 10.37 -6.52
C PRO A 41 9.66 8.96 -5.93
N VAL A 42 9.82 8.88 -4.61
CA VAL A 42 9.70 7.66 -3.81
C VAL A 42 8.82 8.00 -2.60
N LEU A 43 7.83 7.15 -2.32
CA LEU A 43 6.94 7.26 -1.17
C LEU A 43 6.88 5.91 -0.47
N HIS A 44 7.28 5.84 0.80
CA HIS A 44 7.07 4.64 1.62
C HIS A 44 5.61 4.54 2.06
N LEU A 45 5.10 3.32 2.18
CA LEU A 45 3.74 3.03 2.64
C LEU A 45 3.81 2.39 4.03
N GLU A 46 3.28 3.05 5.05
CA GLU A 46 3.09 2.44 6.37
C GLU A 46 1.89 1.50 6.33
N LEU A 47 2.17 0.22 6.48
CA LEU A 47 1.20 -0.85 6.48
C LEU A 47 0.96 -1.31 7.92
N ARG A 48 -0.29 -1.56 8.25
CA ARG A 48 -0.67 -2.18 9.51
C ARG A 48 -0.20 -3.64 9.49
N HIS A 49 0.65 -4.02 10.42
CA HIS A 49 1.26 -5.35 10.44
C HIS A 49 0.39 -6.32 11.26
N TYR A 50 0.05 -7.44 10.65
CA TYR A 50 -0.71 -8.52 11.28
C TYR A 50 0.04 -9.84 11.20
N MET A 51 -0.27 -10.74 12.12
CA MET A 51 0.13 -12.15 12.06
C MET A 51 -1.08 -13.05 11.90
N TYR A 52 -0.83 -14.22 11.30
CA TYR A 52 -1.80 -15.30 11.14
C TYR A 52 -3.08 -14.83 10.46
N SER A 53 -2.96 -14.53 9.17
CA SER A 53 -4.12 -14.16 8.36
C SER A 53 -5.00 -13.06 8.98
N PHE A 54 -4.33 -11.99 9.43
CA PHE A 54 -4.95 -10.76 9.92
C PHE A 54 -5.67 -10.91 11.27
N GLU A 55 -5.45 -12.01 11.99
CA GLU A 55 -6.05 -12.25 13.31
C GLU A 55 -5.41 -11.41 14.41
N PHE A 56 -4.09 -11.23 14.38
CA PHE A 56 -3.36 -10.58 15.46
C PHE A 56 -2.66 -9.30 14.98
N PRO A 57 -3.09 -8.10 15.41
CA PRO A 57 -2.36 -6.87 15.13
C PRO A 57 -1.04 -6.87 15.92
N VAL A 58 0.07 -6.66 15.22
CA VAL A 58 1.41 -6.64 15.82
C VAL A 58 1.85 -5.21 16.06
N ASP A 59 2.04 -4.45 14.99
CA ASP A 59 2.54 -3.08 15.03
C ASP A 59 2.27 -2.32 13.70
N TYR A 60 2.95 -1.19 13.53
CA TYR A 60 2.94 -0.36 12.32
C TYR A 60 4.37 -0.25 11.74
N SER A 61 5.24 -1.23 12.03
CA SER A 61 6.65 -1.17 11.64
C SER A 61 6.92 -1.61 10.20
N SER A 62 5.86 -1.99 9.48
CA SER A 62 5.94 -2.34 8.07
C SER A 62 5.83 -1.09 7.20
N TRP A 63 6.97 -0.62 6.68
CA TRP A 63 7.07 0.58 5.84
C TRP A 63 7.85 0.35 4.54
N ARG A 64 8.29 -0.87 4.27
CA ARG A 64 9.24 -1.16 3.18
C ARG A 64 8.58 -1.14 1.80
N ALA A 65 7.28 -1.38 1.71
CA ALA A 65 6.49 -1.14 0.50
C ALA A 65 6.63 0.31 0.03
N THR A 66 6.84 0.53 -1.27
CA THR A 66 7.03 1.86 -1.85
C THR A 66 6.21 2.10 -3.11
N ILE A 67 5.91 3.36 -3.35
CA ILE A 67 5.47 3.89 -4.64
C ILE A 67 6.66 4.63 -5.25
N HIS A 68 6.94 4.35 -6.52
CA HIS A 68 7.97 5.01 -7.31
C HIS A 68 7.34 5.69 -8.51
N ILE A 69 7.83 6.88 -8.87
CA ILE A 69 7.66 7.38 -10.22
C ILE A 69 8.58 6.56 -11.12
N TYR A 70 7.99 5.82 -12.06
CA TYR A 70 8.71 4.91 -12.93
C TYR A 70 9.59 5.67 -13.93
N SER A 71 10.83 5.23 -14.03
CA SER A 71 11.75 5.56 -15.11
C SER A 71 12.43 4.27 -15.60
N PRO A 72 13.02 4.26 -16.81
CA PRO A 72 13.76 3.09 -17.31
C PRO A 72 14.92 2.63 -16.40
N TRP A 73 15.41 3.53 -15.54
CA TRP A 73 16.48 3.30 -14.56
C TRP A 73 15.98 2.85 -13.19
N THR A 74 14.65 2.90 -12.96
CA THR A 74 14.04 2.48 -11.71
C THR A 74 14.30 1.00 -11.48
N GLN A 75 14.93 0.69 -10.35
CA GLN A 75 15.24 -0.68 -9.93
C GLN A 75 14.36 -1.04 -8.75
N TYR A 76 13.97 -2.32 -8.66
CA TYR A 76 13.28 -2.82 -7.50
C TYR A 76 14.18 -2.66 -6.26
N ARG A 77 13.63 -2.05 -5.21
CA ARG A 77 14.28 -1.92 -3.90
C ARG A 77 13.24 -2.12 -2.81
N HIS A 78 13.66 -2.82 -1.76
CA HIS A 78 12.84 -3.13 -0.59
C HIS A 78 13.59 -2.76 0.71
N SER A 79 14.29 -1.63 0.65
CA SER A 79 15.03 -1.02 1.77
C SER A 79 14.58 0.43 1.91
N ARG A 80 14.96 1.10 3.02
CA ARG A 80 14.72 2.55 3.16
C ARG A 80 15.39 3.32 2.03
N GLN A 81 14.63 4.19 1.40
CA GLN A 81 15.11 5.07 0.32
C GLN A 81 14.81 6.54 0.58
N THR A 82 13.79 6.83 1.40
CA THR A 82 13.38 8.18 1.79
C THR A 82 12.82 8.15 3.21
N ASP A 83 12.61 9.33 3.78
CA ASP A 83 11.99 9.54 5.09
C ASP A 83 10.50 9.89 4.98
N VAL A 84 9.99 10.01 3.76
CA VAL A 84 8.59 10.31 3.51
C VAL A 84 7.78 9.03 3.51
N ILE A 85 6.87 8.92 4.47
CA ILE A 85 6.01 7.75 4.69
C ILE A 85 4.55 8.21 4.66
N LEU A 86 3.72 7.52 3.87
CA LEU A 86 2.27 7.66 3.88
C LEU A 86 1.70 6.72 4.95
N SER A 87 1.17 7.30 6.03
CA SER A 87 0.48 6.57 7.09
C SER A 87 -0.85 5.97 6.63
N ASP A 88 -1.28 4.90 7.30
CA ASP A 88 -2.56 4.21 7.03
C ASP A 88 -2.70 3.77 5.56
N ALA A 89 -1.61 3.23 5.00
CA ALA A 89 -1.50 2.97 3.58
C ALA A 89 -1.98 1.58 3.14
N GLY A 90 -2.20 0.66 4.08
CA GLY A 90 -2.62 -0.70 3.78
C GLY A 90 -2.27 -1.68 4.89
N TRP A 91 -2.02 -2.93 4.49
CA TRP A 91 -1.79 -4.03 5.40
C TRP A 91 -0.57 -4.85 4.99
N HIS A 92 0.23 -5.21 5.98
CA HIS A 92 1.27 -6.22 5.84
C HIS A 92 0.86 -7.39 6.71
N CYS A 93 0.87 -8.60 6.18
CA CYS A 93 0.55 -9.76 6.99
C CYS A 93 1.70 -10.77 6.95
N SER A 94 2.14 -11.20 8.11
CA SER A 94 3.07 -12.31 8.25
C SER A 94 2.25 -13.60 8.35
N PHE A 95 2.59 -14.60 7.53
CA PHE A 95 1.90 -15.91 7.47
C PHE A 95 0.45 -15.84 6.94
N CYS A 96 0.24 -15.25 5.76
CA CYS A 96 -1.11 -15.09 5.16
C CYS A 96 -1.51 -16.12 4.13
N PHE A 97 -0.53 -16.68 3.43
CA PHE A 97 -0.76 -17.51 2.24
C PHE A 97 -0.26 -18.92 2.49
N ARG A 98 -0.89 -19.90 1.82
CA ARG A 98 -0.39 -21.28 1.74
C ARG A 98 1.03 -21.28 1.18
N GLY A 99 2.01 -21.33 2.07
CA GLY A 99 3.30 -21.92 1.76
C GLY A 99 3.21 -23.40 2.07
N ASP A 100 3.81 -24.23 1.22
CA ASP A 100 4.30 -25.51 1.71
C ASP A 100 5.20 -25.19 2.91
N ASP A 101 4.82 -25.74 4.05
CA ASP A 101 5.44 -25.55 5.35
C ASP A 101 6.97 -25.43 5.27
N LEU A 102 7.49 -24.20 5.37
CA LEU A 102 8.93 -23.95 5.36
C LEU A 102 9.52 -23.93 6.79
N PHE A 103 8.68 -23.89 7.85
CA PHE A 103 9.12 -23.59 9.22
C PHE A 103 8.37 -24.29 10.37
N ASP A 104 7.54 -25.30 10.11
CA ASP A 104 6.86 -26.16 11.09
C ASP A 104 5.98 -25.39 12.10
N MET A 105 5.12 -24.50 11.58
CA MET A 105 4.18 -23.70 12.40
C MET A 105 2.72 -24.09 12.14
N LEU A 106 1.89 -24.02 13.20
CA LEU A 106 0.46 -24.39 13.15
C LEU A 106 -0.26 -23.63 12.01
N PRO A 107 -0.98 -24.33 11.11
CA PRO A 107 -1.57 -23.70 9.94
C PRO A 107 -2.88 -22.98 10.32
N GLU A 108 -2.80 -21.65 10.42
CA GLU A 108 -3.98 -20.78 10.55
C GLU A 108 -4.37 -20.28 9.14
N GLU A 109 -5.00 -21.20 8.39
CA GLU A 109 -5.28 -21.11 6.95
C GLU A 109 -6.50 -20.25 6.61
N TYR A 110 -6.37 -19.30 5.66
CA TYR A 110 -7.53 -18.68 5.00
C TYR A 110 -7.25 -18.38 3.52
N THR A 111 -8.19 -18.70 2.64
CA THR A 111 -8.18 -18.16 1.25
C THR A 111 -8.39 -16.64 1.27
N PHE A 112 -7.98 -15.90 0.23
CA PHE A 112 -8.21 -14.44 0.16
C PHE A 112 -9.69 -14.05 0.42
N LYS A 113 -10.62 -14.89 -0.04
CA LYS A 113 -12.05 -14.75 0.21
C LYS A 113 -12.44 -14.99 1.66
N GLU A 114 -11.82 -15.97 2.33
CA GLU A 114 -12.06 -16.27 3.75
C GLU A 114 -11.39 -15.27 4.66
N LEU A 115 -10.21 -14.78 4.27
CA LEU A 115 -9.50 -13.69 4.90
C LEU A 115 -10.37 -12.43 4.94
N PHE A 116 -10.93 -12.03 3.79
CA PHE A 116 -11.87 -10.90 3.72
C PHE A 116 -13.10 -11.08 4.60
N LYS A 117 -13.54 -12.31 4.86
CA LYS A 117 -14.65 -12.60 5.78
C LYS A 117 -14.21 -12.58 7.25
N LYS A 118 -12.99 -13.04 7.54
CA LYS A 118 -12.40 -13.14 8.88
C LYS A 118 -11.93 -11.81 9.44
N MET A 119 -11.48 -10.89 8.59
CA MET A 119 -11.17 -9.50 8.96
C MET A 119 -12.38 -8.74 9.55
N GLY A 120 -13.56 -9.36 9.65
CA GLY A 120 -14.78 -8.76 10.19
C GLY A 120 -15.24 -7.58 9.34
N SER A 121 -16.04 -6.68 9.90
CA SER A 121 -16.03 -5.34 9.33
C SER A 121 -14.64 -4.76 9.61
N ILE A 122 -13.74 -4.81 8.62
CA ILE A 122 -12.71 -3.78 8.49
C ILE A 122 -13.49 -2.51 8.73
N THR A 123 -13.25 -1.79 9.82
CA THR A 123 -13.91 -0.51 10.05
C THR A 123 -13.73 0.21 8.75
N PRO A 124 -14.82 0.44 7.98
CA PRO A 124 -14.69 1.24 6.77
C PRO A 124 -13.97 2.47 7.28
N SER A 125 -12.83 2.83 6.67
CA SER A 125 -12.32 4.18 6.92
C SER A 125 -13.52 5.04 6.61
N ALA A 126 -14.15 5.60 7.66
CA ALA A 126 -15.38 6.35 7.58
C ALA A 126 -15.08 7.73 6.98
N SER A 127 -14.12 7.77 6.08
CA SER A 127 -14.01 8.80 5.11
C SER A 127 -15.16 8.63 4.14
N ALA A 128 -16.19 9.46 4.32
CA ALA A 128 -17.20 9.72 3.30
C ALA A 128 -16.59 10.11 1.93
N VAL A 129 -15.27 10.32 1.87
CA VAL A 129 -14.47 10.73 0.71
C VAL A 129 -13.31 9.76 0.36
N HIS A 130 -13.26 8.54 0.91
CA HIS A 130 -12.20 7.55 0.62
C HIS A 130 -10.76 8.05 0.87
N LEU A 131 -10.53 8.83 1.92
CA LEU A 131 -9.23 9.34 2.34
C LEU A 131 -8.73 8.61 3.60
N PRO A 132 -7.40 8.40 3.77
CA PRO A 132 -6.79 7.99 5.03
C PRO A 132 -7.24 8.85 6.22
N ALA A 133 -7.43 8.24 7.40
CA ALA A 133 -7.89 8.96 8.60
C ALA A 133 -6.93 10.11 8.99
N TYR A 134 -5.62 9.86 8.87
CA TYR A 134 -4.59 10.86 9.18
C TYR A 134 -4.70 12.13 8.31
N LEU A 135 -5.11 12.00 7.04
CA LEU A 135 -5.32 13.16 6.16
C LEU A 135 -6.54 13.97 6.59
N ILE A 136 -7.58 13.31 7.09
CA ILE A 136 -8.80 13.97 7.58
C ILE A 136 -8.49 14.73 8.88
N GLU A 137 -7.77 14.11 9.80
CA GLU A 137 -7.37 14.71 11.08
C GLU A 137 -6.44 15.92 10.88
N ASN A 138 -5.67 15.95 9.79
CA ASN A 138 -4.69 16.98 9.49
C ASN A 138 -5.03 17.76 8.20
N ALA A 139 -6.32 17.95 7.91
CA ALA A 139 -6.82 18.52 6.66
C ALA A 139 -6.20 19.86 6.27
N GLU A 140 -6.00 20.78 7.21
CA GLU A 140 -5.37 22.09 6.95
C GLU A 140 -3.93 21.95 6.44
N LYS A 141 -3.17 21.01 7.00
CA LYS A 141 -1.77 20.75 6.61
C LYS A 141 -1.69 20.07 5.24
N PHE A 142 -2.64 19.19 4.94
CA PHE A 142 -2.63 18.36 3.73
C PHE A 142 -3.72 18.75 2.73
N LYS A 143 -4.13 20.02 2.69
CA LYS A 143 -5.18 20.53 1.81
C LYS A 143 -4.95 20.18 0.33
N PHE A 144 -3.69 20.08 -0.10
CA PHE A 144 -3.29 19.70 -1.46
C PHE A 144 -3.58 18.21 -1.79
N LEU A 145 -3.77 17.34 -0.79
CA LEU A 145 -4.17 15.93 -0.97
C LEU A 145 -5.69 15.72 -0.84
N LEU A 146 -6.46 16.77 -0.55
CA LEU A 146 -7.92 16.71 -0.42
C LEU A 146 -8.61 16.88 -1.78
N PRO A 147 -9.88 16.43 -1.92
CA PRO A 147 -10.65 16.56 -3.16
C PRO A 147 -10.63 17.99 -3.72
N GLY A 148 -10.24 18.13 -4.99
CA GLY A 148 -10.13 19.42 -5.68
C GLY A 148 -8.83 20.19 -5.44
N GLY A 149 -8.03 19.81 -4.44
CA GLY A 149 -6.65 20.29 -4.28
C GLY A 149 -5.65 19.46 -5.09
N CYS A 150 -5.95 18.18 -5.24
CA CYS A 150 -5.16 17.24 -6.02
C CYS A 150 -5.82 16.95 -7.37
N LEU A 151 -5.17 17.34 -8.46
CA LEU A 151 -5.65 17.12 -9.82
C LEU A 151 -4.54 16.48 -10.62
N ARG A 152 -4.75 15.24 -11.08
CA ARG A 152 -3.83 14.60 -12.03
C ARG A 152 -4.04 15.18 -13.43
N SER A 153 -3.02 15.80 -14.02
CA SER A 153 -3.07 16.26 -15.41
C SER A 153 -3.43 15.06 -16.31
N THR A 154 -4.56 15.14 -17.01
CA THR A 154 -4.94 14.13 -18.01
C THR A 154 -4.08 14.37 -19.25
N GLY A 155 -2.94 13.69 -19.30
CA GLY A 155 -2.11 13.57 -20.50
C GLY A 155 -2.72 12.62 -21.51
#